data_AF-A0A949YWL6-F1
#
_entry.id   AF-A0A949YWL6-F1
#
_cell.length_a   1.000
_cell.length_b   1.000
_cell.length_c   1.000
_cell.angle_alpha   90.00
_cell.angle_beta   90.00
_cell.angle_gamma   90.00
#
_symmetry.space_group_name_H-M   'P 1'
#
loop_
_entity.id
_entity.type
_entity.pdbx_description
1 polymer ?
#
loop_
_entity_poly.entity_id
_entity_poly.type
_entity_poly.pdbx_seq_one_letter_code
_entity_poly.pdbx_strand_id
1 'polypeptide(L)'
;MSETVHLVKSALDVLIATLRQEGYRVLGPVARDSGVAFEEIRATSDLPIGVRDEQEAGRYRLVSGVPDEIFGVVNGSGSLKPFFFAPEETLLEVRRERRGFNVEEVAAEPSRLAFIGVR
;
A
#
# COMPACT_ATOMS: atom_id res chain seq x y z
N MET A 1 -10.83 3.42 20.37
CA MET A 1 -11.11 4.85 20.13
C MET A 1 -10.07 5.32 19.15
N SER A 2 -10.45 5.73 17.95
CA SER A 2 -9.48 6.26 16.98
C SER A 2 -9.19 7.71 17.37
N GLU A 3 -7.96 7.98 17.79
CA GLU A 3 -7.48 9.35 18.03
C GLU A 3 -7.05 9.94 16.69
N THR A 4 -7.64 11.09 16.33
CA THR A 4 -7.24 11.82 15.12
C THR A 4 -6.08 12.73 15.48
N VAL A 5 -4.93 12.51 14.86
CA VAL A 5 -3.76 13.38 14.97
C VAL A 5 -3.58 14.13 13.65
N HIS A 6 -3.22 15.40 13.73
CA HIS A 6 -2.94 16.24 12.56
C HIS A 6 -1.43 16.40 12.39
N LEU A 7 -0.96 16.24 11.15
CA LEU A 7 0.43 16.42 10.76
C LEU A 7 0.52 17.53 9.72
N VAL A 8 1.50 18.43 9.88
CA VAL A 8 1.83 19.41 8.83
C VAL A 8 2.43 18.70 7.62
N LYS A 9 2.13 19.15 6.40
CA LYS A 9 2.60 18.51 5.16
C LYS A 9 4.12 18.31 5.13
N SER A 10 4.88 19.28 5.61
CA SER A 10 6.35 19.23 5.66
C SER A 10 6.92 18.14 6.55
N ALA A 11 6.14 17.59 7.48
CA ALA A 11 6.57 16.50 8.36
C ALA A 11 6.26 15.10 7.78
N LEU A 12 5.62 15.01 6.61
CA LEU A 12 5.29 13.73 5.99
C LEU A 12 6.53 12.92 5.62
N ASP A 13 7.60 13.57 5.12
CA ASP A 13 8.88 12.91 4.85
C ASP A 13 9.49 12.30 6.11
N VAL A 14 9.42 13.02 7.23
CA VAL A 14 9.91 12.53 8.51
C VAL A 14 9.10 11.31 8.95
N LEU A 15 7.77 11.34 8.82
CA LEU A 15 6.93 10.19 9.13
C LEU A 15 7.28 8.97 8.27
N ILE A 16 7.41 9.13 6.95
CA ILE A 16 7.78 8.04 6.03
C ILE A 16 9.16 7.47 6.43
N ALA A 17 10.13 8.33 6.69
CA ALA A 17 11.48 7.90 7.09
C ALA A 17 11.45 7.13 8.42
N THR A 18 10.73 7.61 9.43
CA THR A 18 10.60 6.95 10.74
C THR A 18 9.94 5.57 10.62
N LEU A 19 8.81 5.47 9.90
CA LEU A 19 8.14 4.18 9.69
C LEU A 19 9.06 3.15 9.03
N ARG A 20 9.83 3.58 8.02
CA ARG A 20 10.81 2.70 7.36
C ARG A 20 11.93 2.26 8.30
N GLN A 21 12.42 3.16 9.15
CA GLN A 21 13.43 2.83 10.16
C GLN A 21 12.91 1.83 11.21
N GLU A 22 11.61 1.86 11.51
CA GLU A 22 10.93 0.88 12.36
C GLU A 22 10.61 -0.45 11.66
N GLY A 23 11.04 -0.62 10.41
CA GLY A 23 10.89 -1.84 9.64
C GLY A 23 9.54 -1.98 8.92
N TYR A 24 8.77 -0.90 8.80
CA TYR A 24 7.56 -0.92 7.99
C TYR A 24 7.89 -0.79 6.51
N ARG A 25 7.23 -1.60 5.69
CA ARG A 25 7.07 -1.34 4.26
C ARG A 25 5.96 -0.30 4.11
N VAL A 26 6.36 0.93 3.78
CA VAL A 26 5.45 2.06 3.63
C VAL A 26 4.89 2.08 2.21
N LEU A 27 3.57 2.00 2.10
CA LEU A 27 2.85 1.93 0.84
C LEU A 27 2.00 3.18 0.68
N GLY A 28 2.01 3.77 -0.52
CA GLY A 28 1.17 4.93 -0.85
C GLY A 28 0.76 4.94 -2.32
N PRO A 29 -0.18 5.81 -2.71
CA PRO A 29 -0.54 5.98 -4.10
C PRO A 29 0.66 6.52 -4.89
N VAL A 30 0.94 5.92 -6.04
CA VAL A 30 1.95 6.35 -7.00
C VAL A 30 1.29 6.44 -8.37
N ALA A 31 1.53 7.55 -9.08
CA ALA A 31 1.05 7.71 -10.45
C ALA A 31 1.77 6.74 -11.38
N ARG A 32 1.02 5.89 -12.08
CA ARG A 32 1.50 4.86 -13.02
C ARG A 32 0.68 4.95 -14.30
N ASP A 33 1.34 5.17 -15.44
CA ASP A 33 0.70 5.30 -16.74
C ASP A 33 -0.47 6.31 -16.73
N SER A 34 -1.71 5.81 -16.77
CA SER A 34 -2.95 6.59 -16.72
C SER A 34 -3.71 6.45 -15.38
N GLY A 35 -3.12 5.75 -14.41
CA GLY A 35 -3.73 5.27 -13.17
C GLY A 35 -2.95 5.62 -11.90
N VAL A 36 -3.50 5.21 -10.76
CA VAL A 36 -2.82 5.21 -9.46
C VAL A 36 -2.71 3.78 -8.96
N ALA A 37 -1.50 3.37 -8.58
CA ALA A 37 -1.25 2.10 -7.91
C ALA A 37 -0.71 2.36 -6.50
N PHE A 38 -1.08 1.50 -5.54
CA PHE A 38 -0.40 1.51 -4.25
C PHE A 38 0.93 0.78 -4.39
N GLU A 39 2.02 1.46 -4.06
CA GLU A 39 3.37 0.93 -4.17
C GLU A 39 4.23 1.41 -3.00
N GLU A 40 5.44 0.83 -2.88
CA GLU A 40 6.37 1.25 -1.84
C GLU A 40 6.87 2.67 -2.10
N ILE A 41 6.71 3.53 -1.10
CA ILE A 41 7.19 4.90 -1.11
C ILE A 41 8.32 5.09 -0.11
N ARG A 42 9.24 5.98 -0.44
CA ARG A 42 10.44 6.30 0.33
C ARG A 42 10.48 7.75 0.78
N ALA A 43 9.74 8.62 0.10
CA ALA A 43 9.55 10.02 0.44
C ALA A 43 8.19 10.53 -0.11
N THR A 44 7.81 11.74 0.31
CA THR A 44 6.62 12.46 -0.15
C THR A 44 6.67 12.70 -1.65
N SER A 45 7.86 12.86 -2.24
CA SER A 45 8.05 13.02 -3.69
C SER A 45 7.62 11.83 -4.53
N ASP A 46 7.47 10.65 -3.92
CA ASP A 46 6.97 9.45 -4.62
C ASP A 46 5.44 9.49 -4.79
N LEU A 47 4.76 10.36 -4.04
CA LEU A 47 3.31 10.54 -4.11
C LEU A 47 2.92 11.43 -5.32
N PRO A 48 1.67 11.32 -5.81
CA PRO A 48 1.16 12.08 -6.95
C PRO A 48 0.86 13.54 -6.57
N ILE A 49 1.92 14.32 -6.32
CA ILE A 49 1.82 15.73 -5.95
C ILE A 49 1.28 16.55 -7.12
N GLY A 50 0.24 17.34 -6.87
CA GLY A 50 -0.34 18.23 -7.86
C GLY A 50 -1.13 17.49 -8.96
N VAL A 51 -1.56 16.26 -8.68
CA VAL A 51 -2.33 15.42 -9.61
C VAL A 51 -3.66 15.05 -8.97
N ARG A 52 -4.71 15.02 -9.80
CA ARG A 52 -6.04 14.51 -9.44
C ARG A 52 -6.48 13.45 -10.41
N ASP A 53 -7.42 12.62 -9.98
CA ASP A 53 -8.11 11.69 -10.87
C ASP A 53 -9.49 12.20 -11.28
N GLU A 54 -9.84 12.00 -12.54
CA GLU A 54 -11.19 12.17 -13.07
C GLU A 54 -11.76 10.77 -13.37
N GLN A 55 -12.88 10.45 -12.72
CA GLN A 55 -13.56 9.16 -12.87
C GLN A 55 -14.95 9.35 -13.47
N GLU A 56 -15.23 8.64 -14.56
CA GLU A 56 -16.54 8.56 -15.21
C GLU A 56 -16.85 7.09 -15.54
N ALA A 57 -18.08 6.78 -15.92
CA ALA A 57 -18.47 5.42 -16.30
C ALA A 57 -17.57 4.89 -17.44
N GLY A 58 -16.73 3.90 -17.13
CA GLY A 58 -15.79 3.31 -18.09
C GLY A 58 -14.56 4.17 -18.43
N ARG A 59 -14.31 5.27 -17.69
CA ARG A 59 -13.18 6.17 -17.98
C ARG A 59 -12.50 6.64 -16.71
N TYR A 60 -11.18 6.55 -16.72
CA TYR A 60 -10.30 7.03 -15.66
C TYR A 60 -9.13 7.78 -16.31
N ARG A 61 -8.74 8.93 -15.75
CA ARG A 61 -7.53 9.62 -16.16
C ARG A 61 -6.95 10.45 -15.02
N LEU A 62 -5.64 10.62 -15.06
CA LEU A 62 -4.94 11.62 -14.26
C LEU A 62 -4.98 12.98 -14.95
N VAL A 63 -5.25 14.02 -14.17
CA VAL A 63 -5.25 15.42 -14.60
C VAL A 63 -4.42 16.28 -13.65
N SER A 64 -3.99 17.43 -14.14
CA SER A 64 -3.34 18.44 -13.30
C SER A 64 -4.30 18.91 -12.22
N GLY A 65 -3.85 18.80 -10.97
CA GLY A 65 -4.56 19.18 -9.76
C GLY A 65 -4.12 20.53 -9.21
N VAL A 66 -4.33 20.72 -7.90
CA VAL A 66 -3.87 21.91 -7.18
C VAL A 66 -2.38 21.76 -6.86
N PRO A 67 -1.54 22.78 -7.10
CA PRO A 67 -0.13 22.73 -6.69
C PRO A 67 0.05 22.31 -5.23
N ASP A 68 1.05 21.48 -4.95
CA ASP A 68 1.38 20.96 -3.61
C ASP A 68 0.27 20.12 -2.93
N GLU A 69 -0.75 19.69 -3.68
CA GLU A 69 -1.75 18.74 -3.21
C GLU A 69 -1.19 17.31 -3.32
N ILE A 70 -0.94 16.67 -2.17
CA ILE A 70 -0.30 15.34 -2.09
C ILE A 70 -1.33 14.22 -2.31
N PHE A 71 -2.53 14.40 -1.75
CA PHE A 71 -3.63 13.46 -1.84
C PHE A 71 -4.72 14.08 -2.70
N GLY A 72 -4.44 14.32 -3.97
CA GLY A 72 -5.45 14.76 -4.95
C GLY A 72 -6.17 13.59 -5.62
N VAL A 73 -5.62 12.38 -5.49
CA VAL A 73 -6.18 11.16 -6.06
C VAL A 73 -6.90 10.31 -5.02
N VAL A 74 -7.85 9.49 -5.47
CA VAL A 74 -8.41 8.36 -4.69
C VAL A 74 -7.63 7.09 -5.03
N ASN A 75 -7.75 6.04 -4.20
CA ASN A 75 -7.26 4.71 -4.55
C ASN A 75 -7.71 4.41 -5.98
N GLY A 76 -6.77 4.10 -6.88
CA GLY A 76 -7.11 3.73 -8.25
C GLY A 76 -7.94 2.45 -8.29
N SER A 77 -8.12 1.88 -9.48
CA SER A 77 -8.86 0.60 -9.64
C SER A 77 -8.25 -0.58 -8.85
N GLY A 78 -7.00 -0.45 -8.39
CA GLY A 78 -6.33 -1.42 -7.52
C GLY A 78 -6.83 -1.37 -6.08
N SER A 79 -7.34 -2.51 -5.58
CA SER A 79 -7.63 -2.70 -4.17
C SER A 79 -6.36 -2.89 -3.34
N LEU A 80 -6.40 -2.59 -2.04
CA LEU A 80 -5.33 -2.97 -1.10
C LEU A 80 -5.26 -4.48 -0.83
N LYS A 81 -6.25 -5.27 -1.29
CA LYS A 81 -6.34 -6.72 -1.05
C LYS A 81 -5.04 -7.50 -1.31
N PRO A 82 -4.27 -7.27 -2.39
CA PRO A 82 -3.06 -8.04 -2.65
C PRO A 82 -1.96 -7.87 -1.58
N PHE A 83 -2.05 -6.84 -0.73
CA PHE A 83 -1.13 -6.65 0.39
C PHE A 83 -1.52 -7.42 1.65
N PHE A 84 -2.76 -7.92 1.72
CA PHE A 84 -3.29 -8.66 2.85
C PHE A 84 -3.58 -10.12 2.55
N PHE A 85 -3.69 -10.48 1.26
CA PHE A 85 -4.04 -11.82 0.81
C PHE A 85 -3.13 -12.19 -0.36
N ALA A 86 -2.34 -13.25 -0.21
CA ALA A 86 -1.63 -13.78 -1.35
C ALA A 86 -2.64 -14.42 -2.34
N PRO A 87 -2.39 -14.36 -3.65
CA PRO A 87 -3.26 -15.01 -4.64
C PRO A 87 -3.28 -16.54 -4.47
N GLU A 88 -2.19 -17.10 -3.92
CA GLU A 88 -2.04 -18.50 -3.54
C GLU A 88 -1.35 -18.57 -2.17
N GLU A 89 -1.91 -19.36 -1.25
CA GLU A 89 -1.35 -19.57 0.10
C GLU A 89 -1.16 -21.06 0.37
N THR A 90 0.04 -21.46 0.80
CA THR A 90 0.30 -22.81 1.31
C THR A 90 -0.28 -22.91 2.71
N LEU A 91 -1.33 -23.71 2.89
CA LEU A 91 -1.94 -23.91 4.20
C LEU A 91 -1.23 -24.99 5.02
N LEU A 92 -0.75 -26.04 4.34
CA LEU A 92 -0.12 -27.20 4.97
C LEU A 92 0.87 -27.87 4.03
N GLU A 93 1.98 -28.34 4.59
CA GLU A 93 2.94 -29.22 3.93
C GLU A 93 2.83 -30.62 4.52
N VAL A 94 2.61 -31.62 3.65
CA VAL A 94 2.58 -33.04 4.05
C VAL A 94 3.83 -33.73 3.53
N ARG A 95 4.68 -34.22 4.43
CA ARG A 95 5.87 -35.00 4.09
C ARG A 95 5.65 -36.46 4.47
N ARG A 96 5.85 -37.37 3.51
CA ARG A 96 5.75 -38.82 3.75
C ARG A 96 7.00 -39.32 4.46
N GLU A 97 6.82 -40.08 5.53
CA GLU A 97 7.91 -40.71 6.27
C GLU A 97 7.85 -42.24 6.18
N ARG A 98 8.87 -42.93 6.72
CA ARG A 98 8.90 -44.42 6.75
C ARG A 98 7.71 -45.02 7.49
N ARG A 99 7.11 -44.29 8.44
CA ARG A 99 5.87 -44.68 9.14
C ARG A 99 4.90 -43.50 9.18
N GLY A 100 4.10 -43.36 8.11
CA GLY A 100 3.02 -42.38 8.05
C GLY A 100 3.41 -41.08 7.36
N PHE A 101 2.85 -39.98 7.85
CA PHE A 101 3.02 -38.63 7.31
C PHE A 101 3.30 -37.65 8.46
N ASN A 102 4.22 -36.72 8.23
CA ASN A 102 4.37 -35.51 9.02
C ASN A 102 3.59 -34.38 8.32
N VAL A 103 2.78 -33.63 9.08
CA VAL A 103 1.96 -32.53 8.57
C VAL A 103 2.40 -31.28 9.31
N GLU A 104 2.88 -30.29 8.57
CA GLU A 104 3.30 -29.00 9.08
C GLU A 104 2.35 -27.92 8.56
N GLU A 105 1.77 -27.13 9.46
CA GLU A 105 1.01 -25.94 9.09
C GLU A 105 2.00 -24.84 8.68
N VAL A 106 1.75 -24.21 7.53
CA VAL A 106 2.59 -23.12 7.03
C VAL A 106 1.86 -21.81 7.29
N ALA A 107 2.27 -21.13 8.35
CA ALA A 107 1.79 -19.78 8.63
C ALA A 107 2.55 -18.76 7.77
N ALA A 108 1.84 -17.85 7.12
CA ALA A 108 2.46 -16.74 6.42
C ALA A 108 3.21 -15.83 7.40
N GLU A 109 4.42 -15.41 7.04
CA GLU A 109 5.17 -14.45 7.84
C GLU A 109 4.50 -13.07 7.77
N PRO A 110 4.11 -12.47 8.91
CA PRO A 110 3.46 -11.17 8.91
C PRO A 110 4.47 -10.09 8.50
N SER A 111 4.15 -9.35 7.43
CA SER A 111 4.90 -8.16 7.04
C SER A 111 4.37 -6.92 7.77
N ARG A 112 5.27 -6.07 8.28
CA ARG A 112 4.90 -4.77 8.85
C ARG A 112 4.56 -3.81 7.72
N LEU A 113 3.27 -3.53 7.53
CA LEU A 113 2.78 -2.63 6.48
C LEU A 113 2.27 -1.32 7.08
N ALA A 114 2.61 -0.21 6.45
CA ALA A 114 2.04 1.10 6.76
C ALA A 114 1.46 1.70 5.47
N PHE A 115 0.17 2.05 5.47
CA PHE A 115 -0.50 2.63 4.29
C PHE A 115 -0.73 4.12 4.50
N ILE A 116 -0.32 4.93 3.52
CA ILE A 116 -0.49 6.38 3.51
C ILE A 116 -1.40 6.77 2.33
N GLY A 117 -2.35 7.67 2.57
CA GLY A 117 -3.25 8.16 1.52
C GLY A 117 -4.41 7.21 1.19
N VAL A 118 -4.80 6.33 2.13
CA VAL A 118 -6.00 5.49 2.00
C VAL A 118 -7.24 6.32 2.31
N ARG A 119 -8.22 6.26 1.42
CA ARG A 119 -9.47 7.04 1.45
C ARG A 119 -10.59 6.30 0.76
#